data_AF-A0A914NUW6-F1
#
_entry.id   AF-A0A914NUW6-F1
#
_cell.length_a   1.000
_cell.length_b   1.000
_cell.length_c   1.000
_cell.angle_alpha   90.00
_cell.angle_beta   90.00
_cell.angle_gamma   90.00
#
_symmetry.space_group_name_H-M   'P 1'
#
loop_
_entity.id
_entity.type
_entity.pdbx_description
1 polymer ?
#
loop_
_entity_poly.entity_id
_entity_poly.type
_entity_poly.pdbx_seq_one_letter_code
_entity_poly.pdbx_strand_id
1 'polypeptide(L)'
;MFSPGYLTNKNKEKAKIKAVVDAAIANGMYVLVDWHYTSDEIFEEAAKQFFKEMSTEYRGVPNVLYEIYNEPVKNSWDVVKRYHEKIIQVIRANDKDAIIICGTPWYDQKILDAYSNPIKNYNNIMYTLHFYASEGGADQLRKVVEIALKRKFPIFVTEYGLTLGTGDGPINEQQTNLW
;
A
#
# COMPACT_ATOMS: atom_id res chain seq x y z
N MET A 1 -13.74 20.42 4.29
CA MET A 1 -14.44 19.83 3.14
C MET A 1 -13.43 18.94 2.43
N PHE A 2 -13.56 17.62 2.51
CA PHE A 2 -12.63 16.70 1.84
C PHE A 2 -12.70 16.95 0.32
N SER A 3 -11.54 16.98 -0.34
CA SER A 3 -11.50 17.11 -1.81
C SER A 3 -12.12 15.85 -2.44
N PRO A 4 -12.99 15.98 -3.45
CA PRO A 4 -13.53 14.81 -4.16
C PRO A 4 -12.39 13.99 -4.78
N GLY A 5 -12.32 12.70 -4.43
CA GLY A 5 -11.27 11.77 -4.88
C GLY A 5 -11.57 11.09 -6.22
N TYR A 6 -10.80 10.04 -6.55
CA TYR A 6 -10.86 9.35 -7.84
C TYR A 6 -12.27 8.88 -8.22
N LEU A 7 -13.05 8.34 -7.28
CA LEU A 7 -14.41 7.84 -7.53
C LEU A 7 -15.35 8.93 -8.10
N THR A 8 -15.13 10.18 -7.72
CA THR A 8 -15.93 11.34 -8.14
C THR A 8 -15.29 12.18 -9.24
N ASN A 9 -13.96 12.14 -9.40
CA ASN A 9 -13.24 12.96 -10.38
C ASN A 9 -12.04 12.23 -11.01
N LYS A 10 -12.33 11.11 -11.68
CA LYS A 10 -11.32 10.18 -12.23
C LYS A 10 -10.23 10.88 -13.05
N ASN A 11 -10.61 11.76 -13.97
CA ASN A 11 -9.66 12.39 -14.89
C ASN A 11 -8.73 13.36 -14.16
N LYS A 12 -9.28 14.16 -13.24
CA LYS A 12 -8.49 15.13 -12.47
C LYS A 12 -7.49 14.42 -11.57
N GLU A 13 -7.91 13.40 -10.83
CA GLU A 13 -7.03 12.70 -9.91
C GLU A 13 -5.98 11.88 -10.67
N LYS A 14 -6.33 11.22 -11.77
CA LYS A 14 -5.33 10.56 -12.65
C LYS A 14 -4.32 11.54 -13.22
N ALA A 15 -4.73 12.74 -13.61
CA ALA A 15 -3.80 13.74 -14.15
C ALA A 15 -2.73 14.14 -13.11
N LYS A 16 -3.11 14.28 -11.82
CA LYS A 16 -2.16 14.54 -10.74
C LYS A 16 -1.19 13.36 -10.56
N ILE A 17 -1.72 12.13 -10.53
CA ILE A 17 -0.92 10.91 -10.37
C ILE A 17 0.10 10.82 -11.51
N LYS A 18 -0.33 10.95 -12.77
CA LYS A 18 0.56 10.90 -13.93
C LYS A 18 1.64 11.98 -13.87
N ALA A 19 1.28 13.21 -13.50
CA ALA A 19 2.26 14.29 -13.37
C ALA A 19 3.38 13.95 -12.36
N VAL A 20 3.03 13.33 -11.22
CA VAL A 20 4.02 12.90 -10.22
C VAL A 20 4.83 11.70 -10.70
N VAL A 21 4.19 10.71 -11.32
CA VAL A 21 4.87 9.53 -11.87
C VAL A 21 5.88 9.93 -12.94
N ASP A 22 5.47 10.76 -13.90
CA ASP A 22 6.32 11.23 -14.99
C ASP A 22 7.51 12.06 -14.45
N ALA A 23 7.27 12.90 -13.45
CA ALA A 23 8.33 13.66 -12.80
C ALA A 23 9.32 12.76 -12.03
N ALA A 24 8.83 11.74 -11.31
CA ALA A 24 9.70 10.79 -10.62
C ALA A 24 10.59 10.01 -11.59
N ILE A 25 10.02 9.52 -12.69
CA ILE A 25 10.76 8.85 -13.77
C ILE A 25 11.84 9.78 -14.33
N ALA A 26 11.49 11.03 -14.66
CA ALA A 26 12.44 12.00 -15.20
C ALA A 26 13.61 12.32 -14.25
N ASN A 27 13.39 12.16 -12.93
CA ASN A 27 14.41 12.38 -11.91
C ASN A 27 15.08 11.08 -11.42
N GLY A 28 14.82 9.93 -12.06
CA GLY A 28 15.42 8.65 -11.69
C GLY A 28 14.98 8.12 -10.32
N MET A 29 13.83 8.56 -9.81
CA MET A 29 13.27 8.14 -8.53
C MET A 29 12.26 7.01 -8.73
N TYR A 30 12.13 6.14 -7.73
CA TYR A 30 10.96 5.26 -7.63
C TYR A 30 9.73 6.08 -7.24
N VAL A 31 8.55 5.61 -7.65
CA VAL A 31 7.26 6.21 -7.33
C VAL A 31 6.25 5.11 -7.02
N LEU A 32 5.53 5.30 -5.92
CA LEU A 32 4.44 4.43 -5.51
C LEU A 32 3.11 4.99 -6.01
N VAL A 33 2.40 4.23 -6.84
CA VAL A 33 1.03 4.53 -7.25
C VAL A 33 0.10 3.84 -6.27
N ASP A 34 -0.39 4.62 -5.30
CA ASP A 34 -1.22 4.14 -4.21
C ASP A 34 -2.73 4.35 -4.46
N TRP A 35 -3.50 3.27 -4.34
CA TRP A 35 -4.95 3.32 -4.17
C TRP A 35 -5.30 3.67 -2.73
N HIS A 36 -5.20 4.98 -2.45
CA HIS A 36 -5.31 5.56 -1.12
C HIS A 36 -6.75 5.53 -0.57
N TYR A 37 -7.16 4.37 -0.07
CA TYR A 37 -8.47 4.14 0.52
C TYR A 37 -8.34 3.51 1.91
N THR A 38 -8.94 4.14 2.91
CA THR A 38 -9.01 3.67 4.30
C THR A 38 -10.47 3.36 4.63
N SER A 39 -10.88 2.09 4.50
CA SER A 39 -12.28 1.69 4.68
C SER A 39 -12.44 0.17 4.79
N ASP A 40 -13.62 -0.26 5.23
CA ASP A 40 -14.11 -1.63 5.10
C ASP A 40 -14.73 -1.93 3.72
N GLU A 41 -15.13 -0.88 3.00
CA GLU A 41 -15.75 -0.97 1.68
C GLU A 41 -14.69 -1.15 0.60
N ILE A 42 -14.87 -2.17 -0.25
CA ILE A 42 -13.93 -2.52 -1.31
C ILE A 42 -14.48 -2.08 -2.66
N PHE A 43 -13.85 -1.08 -3.27
CA PHE A 43 -14.21 -0.55 -4.59
C PHE A 43 -13.54 -1.34 -5.73
N GLU A 44 -13.75 -2.66 -5.75
CA GLU A 44 -13.03 -3.61 -6.61
C GLU A 44 -13.02 -3.21 -8.09
N GLU A 45 -14.19 -2.89 -8.67
CA GLU A 45 -14.27 -2.56 -10.10
C GLU A 45 -13.61 -1.22 -10.44
N ALA A 46 -13.67 -0.24 -9.54
CA ALA A 46 -13.01 1.04 -9.76
C ALA A 46 -11.48 0.90 -9.65
N ALA A 47 -10.99 0.10 -8.70
CA ALA A 47 -9.58 -0.21 -8.56
C ALA A 47 -9.06 -1.01 -9.75
N LYS A 48 -9.79 -2.04 -10.22
CA LYS A 48 -9.43 -2.78 -11.45
C LYS A 48 -9.29 -1.85 -12.65
N GLN A 49 -10.26 -0.95 -12.86
CA GLN A 49 -10.19 0.00 -13.96
C GLN A 49 -8.98 0.93 -13.83
N PHE A 50 -8.74 1.47 -12.64
CA PHE A 50 -7.59 2.35 -12.36
C PHE A 50 -6.26 1.65 -12.63
N PHE A 51 -6.03 0.49 -12.02
CA PHE A 51 -4.78 -0.25 -12.16
C PHE A 51 -4.58 -0.82 -13.56
N LYS A 52 -5.65 -1.17 -14.28
CA LYS A 52 -5.55 -1.54 -15.70
C LYS A 52 -4.95 -0.40 -16.52
N GLU A 53 -5.42 0.84 -16.31
CA GLU A 53 -4.91 2.01 -17.04
C GLU A 53 -3.46 2.33 -16.65
N MET A 54 -3.16 2.41 -15.35
CA MET A 54 -1.81 2.74 -14.88
C MET A 54 -0.77 1.69 -15.29
N SER A 55 -1.09 0.39 -15.15
CA SER A 55 -0.19 -0.69 -15.57
C SER A 55 -0.06 -0.85 -17.08
N THR A 56 -1.02 -0.34 -17.87
CA THR A 56 -0.87 -0.29 -19.33
C THR A 56 0.07 0.84 -19.74
N GLU A 57 -0.14 2.02 -19.18
CA GLU A 57 0.63 3.23 -19.50
C GLU A 57 2.10 3.09 -19.10
N TYR A 58 2.35 2.62 -17.87
CA TYR A 58 3.70 2.54 -17.28
C TYR A 58 4.30 1.13 -17.35
N ARG A 59 3.82 0.30 -18.28
CA ARG A 59 4.31 -1.07 -18.45
C ARG A 59 5.82 -1.11 -18.68
N GLY A 60 6.52 -1.92 -17.87
CA GLY A 60 7.96 -2.13 -18.00
C GLY A 60 8.80 -0.94 -17.53
N VAL A 61 8.19 0.06 -16.90
CA VAL A 61 8.91 1.18 -16.29
C VAL A 61 9.33 0.76 -14.87
N PRO A 62 10.63 0.56 -14.61
CA PRO A 62 11.10 -0.02 -13.34
C PRO A 62 10.88 0.92 -12.15
N ASN A 63 10.69 2.22 -12.39
CA ASN A 63 10.44 3.22 -11.36
C ASN A 63 9.07 3.07 -10.68
N VAL A 64 8.09 2.42 -11.32
CA VAL A 64 6.70 2.41 -10.86
C VAL A 64 6.39 1.18 -10.03
N LEU A 65 5.97 1.41 -8.79
CA LEU A 65 5.45 0.41 -7.86
C LEU A 65 3.95 0.64 -7.67
N TYR A 66 3.20 -0.39 -7.34
CA TYR A 66 1.74 -0.29 -7.11
C TYR A 66 1.37 -0.68 -5.69
N GLU A 67 0.78 0.23 -4.93
CA GLU A 67 0.11 -0.11 -3.66
C GLU A 67 -1.40 -0.21 -3.92
N ILE A 68 -1.93 -1.42 -3.82
CA ILE A 68 -3.25 -1.75 -4.38
C ILE A 68 -4.41 -1.56 -3.40
N TYR A 69 -4.09 -1.30 -2.14
CA TYR A 69 -5.01 -0.89 -1.07
C TYR A 69 -4.14 -0.30 0.03
N ASN A 70 -4.34 0.98 0.35
CA ASN A 70 -3.72 1.64 1.50
C ASN A 70 -4.11 0.91 2.80
N GLU A 71 -5.24 1.24 3.42
CA GLU A 71 -5.55 0.74 4.77
C GLU A 71 -6.87 -0.04 4.85
N PRO A 72 -6.83 -1.38 4.76
CA PRO A 72 -7.97 -2.22 5.15
C PRO A 72 -8.24 -2.12 6.66
N VAL A 73 -9.51 -1.96 7.06
CA VAL A 73 -9.84 -1.65 8.47
C VAL A 73 -10.23 -2.91 9.27
N LYS A 74 -11.45 -3.43 9.08
CA LYS A 74 -12.05 -4.57 9.80
C LYS A 74 -12.20 -5.81 8.92
N ASN A 75 -11.92 -5.71 7.61
CA ASN A 75 -11.94 -6.87 6.73
C ASN A 75 -10.94 -7.94 7.22
N SER A 76 -11.33 -9.21 7.17
CA SER A 76 -10.38 -10.29 7.42
C SER A 76 -9.32 -10.36 6.32
N TRP A 77 -8.15 -10.92 6.63
CA TRP A 77 -7.10 -11.13 5.64
C TRP A 77 -7.61 -11.93 4.43
N ASP A 78 -8.47 -12.94 4.61
CA ASP A 78 -8.99 -13.71 3.47
C ASP A 78 -9.85 -12.87 2.51
N VAL A 79 -10.58 -11.86 3.01
CA VAL A 79 -11.32 -10.92 2.18
C VAL A 79 -10.36 -10.00 1.42
N VAL A 80 -9.39 -9.41 2.15
CA VAL A 80 -8.37 -8.51 1.59
C VAL A 80 -7.52 -9.22 0.54
N LYS A 81 -7.07 -10.44 0.83
CA LYS A 81 -6.30 -11.29 -0.08
C LYS A 81 -7.04 -11.58 -1.38
N ARG A 82 -8.34 -11.93 -1.32
CA ARG A 82 -9.15 -12.16 -2.53
C ARG A 82 -9.26 -10.92 -3.40
N TYR A 83 -9.38 -9.74 -2.79
CA TYR A 83 -9.33 -8.48 -3.53
C TYR A 83 -7.95 -8.30 -4.19
N HIS A 84 -6.87 -8.46 -3.41
CA HIS A 84 -5.50 -8.29 -3.91
C HIS A 84 -5.20 -9.20 -5.09
N GLU A 85 -5.53 -10.49 -5.01
CA GLU A 85 -5.31 -11.45 -6.09
C GLU A 85 -5.99 -11.02 -7.40
N LYS A 86 -7.18 -10.41 -7.34
CA LYS A 86 -7.87 -9.90 -8.53
C LYS A 86 -7.21 -8.64 -9.11
N ILE A 87 -6.73 -7.73 -8.27
CA ILE A 87 -6.02 -6.53 -8.76
C ILE A 87 -4.65 -6.91 -9.32
N ILE A 88 -3.93 -7.83 -8.66
CA ILE A 88 -2.67 -8.39 -9.14
C ILE A 88 -2.85 -9.02 -10.52
N GLN A 89 -3.92 -9.79 -10.76
CA GLN A 89 -4.22 -10.34 -12.10
C GLN A 89 -4.36 -9.26 -13.16
N VAL A 90 -5.02 -8.15 -12.85
CA VAL A 90 -5.18 -7.02 -13.78
C VAL A 90 -3.83 -6.38 -14.09
N ILE A 91 -3.00 -6.12 -13.08
CA ILE A 91 -1.67 -5.54 -13.28
C ILE A 91 -0.78 -6.51 -14.08
N ARG A 92 -0.75 -7.79 -13.70
CA ARG A 92 0.09 -8.84 -14.33
C ARG A 92 -0.28 -9.15 -15.78
N ALA A 93 -1.53 -8.89 -16.18
CA ALA A 93 -1.92 -8.98 -17.59
C ALA A 93 -1.19 -7.95 -18.47
N ASN A 94 -0.76 -6.82 -17.89
CA ASN A 94 -0.02 -5.77 -18.58
C ASN A 94 1.48 -5.83 -18.25
N ASP A 95 1.83 -5.94 -16.97
CA ASP A 95 3.20 -5.90 -16.45
C ASP A 95 3.49 -7.10 -15.53
N LYS A 96 4.22 -8.08 -16.08
CA LYS A 96 4.52 -9.36 -15.43
C LYS A 96 5.48 -9.22 -14.25
N ASP A 97 6.30 -8.19 -14.22
CA ASP A 97 7.40 -8.05 -13.26
C ASP A 97 7.24 -6.86 -12.31
N ALA A 98 6.20 -6.04 -12.47
CA ALA A 98 5.91 -4.91 -11.57
C ALA A 98 5.95 -5.30 -10.07
N ILE A 99 6.50 -4.44 -9.23
CA ILE A 99 6.44 -4.61 -7.77
C ILE A 99 5.04 -4.18 -7.30
N ILE A 100 4.35 -5.05 -6.56
CA ILE A 100 3.01 -4.80 -6.03
C ILE A 100 3.05 -4.95 -4.51
N ILE A 101 2.60 -3.92 -3.81
CA ILE A 101 2.56 -3.82 -2.35
C ILE A 101 1.09 -3.95 -1.91
N CYS A 102 0.84 -4.88 -1.00
CA CYS A 102 -0.50 -5.29 -0.58
C CYS A 102 -0.77 -4.86 0.86
N GLY A 103 -1.76 -3.98 1.06
CA GLY A 103 -2.25 -3.61 2.38
C GLY A 103 -2.66 -4.81 3.24
N THR A 104 -2.49 -4.70 4.55
CA THR A 104 -2.85 -5.71 5.55
C THR A 104 -3.95 -5.19 6.50
N PRO A 105 -4.75 -6.07 7.12
CA PRO A 105 -5.86 -5.63 7.95
C PRO A 105 -5.43 -4.76 9.14
N TRP A 106 -6.38 -3.99 9.65
CA TRP A 106 -6.19 -3.11 10.81
C TRP A 106 -5.15 -2.02 10.55
N TYR A 107 -5.40 -1.19 9.54
CA TYR A 107 -4.54 -0.06 9.16
C TYR A 107 -3.09 -0.52 8.95
N ASP A 108 -2.93 -1.63 8.21
CA ASP A 108 -1.65 -2.24 7.88
C ASP A 108 -0.83 -2.79 9.05
N GLN A 109 -1.42 -3.05 10.21
CA GLN A 109 -0.67 -3.58 11.36
C GLN A 109 -0.71 -5.11 11.48
N LYS A 110 -1.59 -5.81 10.77
CA LYS A 110 -1.73 -7.28 10.85
C LYS A 110 -0.93 -8.05 9.81
N ILE A 111 0.35 -7.71 9.67
CA ILE A 111 1.26 -8.40 8.73
C ILE A 111 1.43 -9.90 9.00
N LEU A 112 1.24 -10.37 10.25
CA LEU A 112 1.35 -11.80 10.57
C LEU A 112 0.16 -12.63 10.07
N ASP A 113 -1.00 -12.01 9.85
CA ASP A 113 -2.15 -12.67 9.22
C ASP A 113 -1.80 -12.96 7.75
N ALA A 114 -1.22 -11.97 7.06
CA ALA A 114 -0.73 -12.11 5.70
C ALA A 114 0.42 -13.13 5.60
N TYR A 115 1.36 -13.13 6.55
CA TYR A 115 2.41 -14.14 6.62
C TYR A 115 1.87 -15.57 6.76
N SER A 116 0.79 -15.76 7.52
CA SER A 116 0.22 -17.08 7.79
C SER A 116 -0.52 -17.66 6.58
N ASN A 117 -1.09 -16.80 5.73
CA ASN A 117 -1.76 -17.20 4.49
C ASN A 117 -1.36 -16.28 3.31
N PRO A 118 -0.10 -16.29 2.86
CA PRO A 118 0.40 -15.30 1.92
C PRO A 118 -0.25 -15.46 0.55
N ILE A 119 -0.23 -14.41 -0.26
CA ILE A 119 -0.52 -14.48 -1.69
C ILE A 119 0.52 -15.40 -2.34
N LYS A 120 0.05 -16.39 -3.11
CA LYS A 120 0.90 -17.41 -3.76
C LYS A 120 0.80 -17.28 -5.28
N ASN A 121 1.77 -17.88 -5.98
CA ASN A 121 1.84 -17.95 -7.45
C ASN A 121 2.13 -16.62 -8.17
N TYR A 122 2.46 -15.56 -7.43
CA TYR A 122 2.93 -14.29 -7.98
C TYR A 122 4.32 -13.97 -7.41
N ASN A 123 5.21 -13.44 -8.25
CA ASN A 123 6.47 -12.85 -7.86
C ASN A 123 6.28 -11.35 -7.51
N ASN A 124 7.32 -10.75 -6.93
CA ASN A 124 7.40 -9.30 -6.68
C ASN A 124 6.21 -8.74 -5.90
N ILE A 125 5.76 -9.51 -4.88
CA ILE A 125 4.71 -9.11 -3.94
C ILE A 125 5.36 -8.75 -2.60
N MET A 126 5.00 -7.58 -2.08
CA MET A 126 5.34 -7.10 -0.75
C MET A 126 4.06 -6.80 0.04
N TYR A 127 4.16 -6.63 1.35
CA TYR A 127 3.03 -6.38 2.25
C TYR A 127 3.25 -5.09 3.03
N THR A 128 2.23 -4.26 3.10
CA THR A 128 2.30 -2.95 3.76
C THR A 128 2.36 -3.10 5.27
N LEU A 129 3.16 -2.24 5.90
CA LEU A 129 3.11 -1.92 7.33
C LEU A 129 3.01 -0.41 7.51
N HIS A 130 2.00 0.07 8.23
CA HIS A 130 1.96 1.46 8.70
C HIS A 130 2.22 1.54 10.20
N PHE A 131 2.88 2.63 10.61
CA PHE A 131 3.04 2.97 12.01
C PHE A 131 3.07 4.47 12.24
N TYR A 132 2.58 4.89 13.40
CA TYR A 132 2.63 6.26 13.87
C TYR A 132 3.34 6.27 15.22
N ALA A 133 4.44 7.01 15.32
CA ALA A 133 5.39 6.89 16.42
C ALA A 133 4.81 7.28 17.79
N SER A 134 3.81 8.17 17.83
CA SER A 134 3.12 8.53 19.07
C SER A 134 1.93 7.62 19.39
N GLU A 135 1.56 6.70 18.50
CA GLU A 135 0.46 5.76 18.71
C GLU A 135 0.84 4.71 19.77
N GLY A 136 -0.14 4.30 20.56
CA GLY A 136 0.06 3.24 21.55
C GLY A 136 0.43 1.90 20.87
N GLY A 137 1.31 1.12 21.50
CA GLY A 137 1.63 -0.24 21.04
C GLY A 137 2.80 -0.38 20.07
N ALA A 138 3.58 0.69 19.84
CA ALA A 138 4.77 0.67 18.97
C ALA A 138 5.76 -0.47 19.29
N ASP A 139 6.01 -0.78 20.57
CA ASP A 139 6.87 -1.91 20.97
C ASP A 139 6.33 -3.27 20.48
N GLN A 140 5.02 -3.46 20.55
CA GLN A 140 4.40 -4.70 20.10
C GLN A 140 4.46 -4.82 18.57
N LEU A 141 4.27 -3.71 17.86
CA LEU A 141 4.35 -3.69 16.41
C LEU A 141 5.80 -3.90 15.93
N ARG A 142 6.81 -3.35 16.61
CA ARG A 142 8.23 -3.66 16.33
C ARG A 142 8.56 -5.13 16.54
N LYS A 143 8.03 -5.80 17.58
CA LYS A 143 8.18 -7.26 17.75
C LYS A 143 7.57 -8.04 16.59
N VAL A 144 6.43 -7.58 16.06
CA VAL A 144 5.81 -8.16 14.87
C VAL A 144 6.72 -7.99 13.64
N VAL A 145 7.34 -6.82 13.47
CA VAL A 145 8.36 -6.58 12.42
C VAL A 145 9.56 -7.51 12.58
N GLU A 146 10.12 -7.66 13.77
CA GLU A 146 11.23 -8.58 14.00
C GLU A 146 10.88 -10.02 13.59
N ILE A 147 9.66 -10.47 13.89
CA ILE A 147 9.19 -11.80 13.48
C ILE A 147 9.14 -11.89 11.94
N ALA A 148 8.59 -10.88 11.27
CA ALA A 148 8.52 -10.84 9.80
C ALA A 148 9.92 -10.86 9.16
N LEU A 149 10.86 -10.06 9.68
CA LEU A 149 12.26 -10.02 9.23
C LEU A 149 12.98 -11.36 9.44
N LYS A 150 12.86 -11.97 10.62
CA LYS A 150 13.42 -13.30 10.93
C LYS A 150 12.88 -14.37 9.96
N ARG A 151 11.63 -14.22 9.53
CA ARG A 151 10.96 -15.10 8.56
C ARG A 151 11.20 -14.73 7.10
N LYS A 152 11.96 -13.67 6.83
CA LYS A 152 12.20 -13.12 5.48
C LYS A 152 10.89 -12.79 4.73
N PHE A 153 9.87 -12.35 5.47
CA PHE A 153 8.60 -11.92 4.88
C PHE A 153 8.76 -10.52 4.28
N PRO A 154 8.39 -10.30 3.00
CA PRO A 154 8.68 -9.04 2.31
C PRO A 154 7.71 -7.95 2.75
N ILE A 155 8.09 -7.18 3.77
CA ILE A 155 7.35 -6.02 4.26
C ILE A 155 7.86 -4.73 3.64
N PHE A 156 6.99 -3.74 3.44
CA PHE A 156 7.33 -2.38 3.00
C PHE A 156 6.54 -1.37 3.84
N VAL A 157 7.20 -0.37 4.40
CA VAL A 157 6.53 0.75 5.09
C VAL A 157 6.24 1.83 4.05
N THR A 158 5.01 1.88 3.55
CA THR A 158 4.58 2.86 2.53
C THR A 158 4.11 4.17 3.16
N GLU A 159 3.60 4.11 4.40
CA GLU A 159 3.29 5.29 5.22
C GLU A 159 3.80 5.13 6.66
N TYR A 160 4.33 6.23 7.21
CA TYR A 160 4.56 6.36 8.65
C TYR A 160 4.46 7.83 9.08
N GLY A 161 4.12 8.05 10.35
CA GLY A 161 4.07 9.37 10.95
C GLY A 161 4.87 9.46 12.24
N LEU A 162 5.31 10.68 12.58
CA LEU A 162 6.01 10.93 13.84
C LEU A 162 5.06 11.27 15.00
N THR A 163 3.77 11.42 14.69
CA THR A 163 2.69 11.86 15.59
C THR A 163 1.71 10.70 15.86
N LEU A 164 0.48 10.99 16.28
CA LEU A 164 -0.59 10.00 16.42
C LEU A 164 -1.16 9.61 15.06
N GLY A 165 -1.84 8.46 14.96
CA GLY A 165 -2.52 8.03 13.72
C GLY A 165 -3.64 8.97 13.23
N THR A 166 -4.01 9.97 14.02
CA THR A 166 -4.89 11.07 13.58
C THR A 166 -4.21 12.06 12.63
N GLY A 167 -2.87 11.96 12.46
CA GLY A 167 -2.06 12.93 11.72
C GLY A 167 -1.72 14.19 12.52
N ASP A 168 -2.03 14.23 13.81
CA ASP A 168 -1.87 15.40 14.70
C ASP A 168 -1.28 14.97 16.05
N GLY A 169 -1.01 15.93 16.93
CA GLY A 169 -0.41 15.72 18.24
C GLY A 169 1.11 15.85 18.24
N PRO A 170 1.74 15.64 19.41
CA PRO A 170 3.17 15.85 19.56
C PRO A 170 3.97 14.81 18.76
N ILE A 171 5.08 15.28 18.19
CA ILE A 171 6.11 14.43 17.59
C ILE A 171 6.77 13.62 18.72
N ASN A 172 6.92 12.30 18.52
CA ASN A 172 7.62 11.41 19.44
C ASN A 172 8.94 10.93 18.84
N GLU A 173 9.95 11.80 18.85
CA GLU A 173 11.28 11.51 18.31
C GLU A 173 11.91 10.27 18.95
N GLN A 174 11.68 10.04 20.25
CA GLN A 174 12.20 8.88 20.94
C GLN A 174 11.66 7.59 20.34
N GLN A 175 10.35 7.50 20.09
CA GLN A 175 9.76 6.32 19.46
C GLN A 175 10.13 6.22 17.99
N THR A 176 10.19 7.33 17.27
CA THR A 176 10.63 7.36 15.85
C THR A 176 12.00 6.73 15.68
N ASN A 177 12.97 7.10 16.52
CA ASN A 177 14.35 6.61 16.41
C ASN A 177 14.53 5.12 16.72
N LEU A 178 13.48 4.42 17.19
CA LEU A 178 13.50 2.98 17.44
C LEU A 178 13.05 2.14 16.23
N TRP A 179 12.53 2.77 15.18
CA TRP A 179 12.11 2.13 13.93
C TRP A 179 13.25 2.13 12.91
#